data_AF-A0A2M8AE54-F1
#
_entry.id   AF-A0A2M8AE54-F1
#
_cell.length_a   1.000
_cell.length_b   1.000
_cell.length_c   1.000
_cell.angle_alpha   90.00
_cell.angle_beta   90.00
_cell.angle_gamma   90.00
#
_symmetry.space_group_name_H-M   'P 1'
#
loop_
_entity.id
_entity.type
_entity.pdbx_description
1 polymer ?
#
loop_
_entity_poly.entity_id
_entity_poly.type
_entity_poly.pdbx_seq_one_letter_code
_entity_poly.pdbx_strand_id
1 'polypeptide(L)' 'KIIAIATEGNEEIKKMVEDVIYIPKTLEILTPVLSVIPLQLFAYYMSVSKGIDPDYPRNLAKAVSVE' A
#
# COMPACT_ATOMS: atom_id res chain seq x y z
N LYS A 1 15.41 -5.46 -4.28
CA LYS A 1 14.38 -5.04 -5.23
C LYS A 1 13.56 -3.94 -4.57
N ILE A 2 13.57 -2.76 -5.16
CA ILE A 2 12.90 -1.54 -4.71
C ILE A 2 11.68 -1.33 -5.60
N ILE A 3 10.53 -1.09 -4.96
CA ILE A 3 9.28 -0.75 -5.64
C ILE A 3 8.89 0.65 -5.17
N ALA A 4 8.74 1.60 -6.09
CA ALA A 4 8.29 2.95 -5.76
C ALA A 4 6.78 3.10 -5.94
N ILE A 5 6.18 3.96 -5.12
CA ILE A 5 4.87 4.56 -5.39
C ILE A 5 5.15 5.99 -5.82
N ALA A 6 4.68 6.38 -7.00
CA ALA A 6 4.95 7.69 -7.57
C ALA A 6 3.70 8.26 -8.24
N THR A 7 3.62 9.59 -8.34
CA THR A 7 2.54 10.24 -9.09
C THR A 7 2.76 10.10 -10.59
N GLU A 8 1.69 9.89 -11.36
CA GLU A 8 1.71 9.85 -12.83
C GLU A 8 2.51 11.03 -13.41
N GLY A 9 3.41 10.72 -14.35
CA GLY A 9 4.29 11.70 -14.99
C GLY A 9 5.65 11.89 -14.30
N ASN A 10 5.90 11.29 -13.12
CA ASN A 10 7.25 11.18 -12.59
C ASN A 10 7.99 10.02 -13.26
N GLU A 11 8.67 10.30 -14.37
CA GLU A 11 9.45 9.33 -15.14
C GLU A 11 10.87 9.15 -14.61
N GLU A 12 11.40 10.12 -13.86
CA GLU A 12 12.77 10.07 -13.33
C GLU A 12 12.95 8.95 -12.31
N ILE A 13 11.89 8.63 -11.55
CA ILE A 13 11.90 7.56 -10.55
C ILE A 13 12.23 6.20 -11.15
N LYS A 14 11.88 5.93 -12.42
CA LYS A 14 12.18 4.67 -13.12
C LYS A 14 13.68 4.40 -13.25
N LYS A 15 14.53 5.42 -13.13
CA LYS A 15 15.99 5.27 -13.16
C LYS A 15 16.57 4.77 -11.85
N MET A 16 15.81 4.86 -10.75
CA MET A 16 16.27 4.59 -9.39
C MET A 16 15.70 3.30 -8.78
N VAL A 17 14.66 2.72 -9.39
CA VAL A 17 13.94 1.56 -8.83
C VAL A 17 13.60 0.54 -9.91
N GLU A 18 13.37 -0.70 -9.51
CA GLU A 18 13.05 -1.79 -10.44
C GLU A 18 11.59 -1.78 -10.91
N ASP A 19 10.65 -1.41 -10.04
CA ASP A 19 9.22 -1.33 -10.38
C ASP A 19 8.60 -0.05 -9.82
N VAL A 20 7.60 0.48 -10.52
CA VAL A 20 6.87 1.70 -10.13
C VAL A 20 5.37 1.45 -10.19
N ILE A 21 4.66 1.79 -9.13
CA ILE A 21 3.20 1.87 -9.07
C ILE A 21 2.82 3.35 -9.17
N TYR A 22 2.13 3.71 -10.25
CA TYR A 22 1.67 5.07 -10.45
C TYR A 22 0.31 5.32 -9.80
N ILE A 23 0.21 6.43 -9.03
CA ILE A 23 -1.05 6.99 -8.54
C ILE A 23 -1.41 8.24 -9.34
N PRO A 24 -2.70 8.53 -9.55
CA PRO A 24 -3.10 9.69 -10.34
C PRO A 24 -2.71 11.00 -9.65
N LYS A 25 -2.54 12.05 -10.46
CA LYS A 25 -2.34 13.41 -9.94
C LYS A 25 -3.56 13.85 -9.13
N THR A 26 -3.32 14.40 -7.96
CA THR A 26 -4.34 14.96 -7.07
C THR A 26 -3.77 16.17 -6.33
N LEU A 27 -4.57 16.81 -5.48
CA LEU A 27 -4.10 17.84 -4.57
C LEU A 27 -3.01 17.25 -3.66
N GLU A 28 -1.95 18.01 -3.39
CA GLU A 28 -0.81 17.52 -2.60
C GLU A 28 -1.24 16.91 -1.27
N ILE A 29 -2.18 17.58 -0.57
CA ILE A 29 -2.76 17.12 0.70
C ILE A 29 -3.52 15.79 0.61
N LEU A 30 -3.99 15.41 -0.57
CA LEU A 30 -4.70 14.14 -0.82
C LEU A 30 -3.76 13.01 -1.29
N THR A 31 -2.52 13.32 -1.64
CA THR A 31 -1.52 12.33 -2.07
C THR A 31 -1.34 11.19 -1.05
N PRO A 32 -1.28 11.45 0.28
CA PRO A 32 -1.16 10.38 1.27
C PRO A 32 -2.35 9.40 1.27
N VAL A 33 -3.55 9.87 0.94
CA VAL A 33 -4.74 9.00 0.87
C VAL A 33 -4.60 8.00 -0.28
N LEU A 34 -4.16 8.48 -1.44
CA LEU A 34 -3.98 7.62 -2.61
C LEU A 34 -2.77 6.69 -2.50
N SER A 35 -1.68 7.12 -1.86
CA SER A 35 -0.47 6.30 -1.71
C SER A 35 -0.67 5.09 -0.79
N VAL A 36 -1.64 5.14 0.13
CA VAL A 36 -1.96 4.02 1.03
C VAL A 36 -2.74 2.90 0.31
N ILE A 37 -3.51 3.21 -0.74
CA ILE A 37 -4.35 2.23 -1.44
C ILE A 37 -3.50 1.08 -2.04
N PRO A 38 -2.42 1.32 -2.79
CA PRO A 38 -1.53 0.24 -3.25
C PRO A 38 -0.94 -0.59 -2.12
N LEU A 39 -0.62 0.02 -0.98
CA LEU A 39 -0.05 -0.67 0.17
C LEU A 39 -1.07 -1.60 0.85
N GLN A 40 -2.32 -1.16 0.97
CA GLN A 40 -3.43 -1.98 1.47
C GLN A 40 -3.70 -3.16 0.55
N LEU A 41 -3.75 -2.93 -0.77
CA LEU A 41 -3.92 -3.99 -1.77
C LEU A 41 -2.76 -4.99 -1.73
N PHE A 42 -1.52 -4.51 -1.63
CA PHE A 42 -0.35 -5.37 -1.49
C PHE A 42 -0.45 -6.28 -0.26
N ALA A 43 -0.80 -5.72 0.91
CA ALA A 43 -0.99 -6.50 2.12
C ALA A 43 -2.11 -7.53 1.98
N TYR A 44 -3.26 -7.14 1.42
CA TYR A 44 -4.39 -8.03 1.17
C TYR A 44 -4.00 -9.22 0.28
N TYR A 45 -3.46 -8.95 -0.92
CA TYR A 45 -3.08 -10.01 -1.86
C TYR A 45 -1.98 -10.90 -1.30
N MET A 46 -1.09 -10.36 -0.47
CA MET A 46 -0.06 -11.16 0.20
C MET A 46 -0.64 -12.09 1.27
N SER A 47 -1.60 -11.64 2.05
CA SER A 47 -2.32 -12.48 3.02
C SER A 47 -3.05 -13.62 2.30
N VAL A 48 -3.82 -13.30 1.27
CA VAL A 48 -4.56 -14.29 0.46
C VAL A 48 -3.61 -15.29 -0.18
N SER A 49 -2.52 -14.82 -0.80
CA SER A 49 -1.51 -15.69 -1.43
C SER A 49 -0.81 -16.62 -0.45
N LYS A 50 -0.78 -16.28 0.85
CA LYS A 50 -0.20 -17.09 1.92
C LYS A 50 -1.24 -17.96 2.65
N GLY A 51 -2.51 -17.92 2.24
CA GLY A 51 -3.59 -18.62 2.93
C GLY A 51 -3.87 -18.06 4.34
N ILE A 52 -3.53 -16.79 4.59
CA ILE A 52 -3.79 -16.08 5.83
C ILE A 52 -5.08 -15.28 5.65
N ASP A 53 -5.99 -15.39 6.61
CA ASP A 53 -7.22 -14.58 6.64
C ASP A 53 -6.89 -13.10 6.97
N PRO A 54 -7.09 -12.15 6.04
CA PRO A 54 -6.83 -10.74 6.28
C PRO A 54 -7.82 -10.10 7.26
N ASP A 55 -9.01 -10.70 7.48
CA ASP A 55 -10.01 -10.19 8.41
C ASP A 55 -9.73 -10.62 9.86
N TYR A 56 -9.01 -11.74 10.04
CA TYR A 56 -8.64 -12.29 11.35
C TYR A 56 -7.11 -12.47 11.51
N PRO A 57 -6.33 -11.37 11.51
CA PRO A 57 -4.90 -11.45 11.77
C PRO A 57 -4.62 -11.91 13.21
N ARG A 58 -3.62 -12.79 13.37
CA ARG A 58 -3.24 -13.35 14.67
C ARG A 58 -2.91 -12.26 15.68
N ASN A 59 -3.38 -12.43 16.92
CA ASN A 59 -3.10 -11.56 18.07
C ASN A 59 -3.64 -10.12 17.96
N LEU A 60 -4.58 -9.86 17.05
CA LEU A 60 -5.22 -8.56 16.91
C LEU A 60 -6.72 -8.65 17.22
N ALA A 61 -7.23 -7.62 17.88
CA ALA A 61 -8.65 -7.37 18.08
C ALA A 61 -9.04 -6.09 17.33
N LYS A 62 -10.29 -6.02 16.86
CA LYS A 62 -10.80 -4.83 16.15
C LYS A 62 -10.73 -3.55 17.00
N ALA A 63 -10.99 -3.70 18.30
CA ALA A 63 -10.81 -2.70 19.32
C ALA A 63 -10.38 -3.42 20.61
N VAL A 64 -9.42 -2.86 21.33
CA VAL A 64 -9.01 -3.38 22.64
C VAL A 64 -9.84 -2.65 23.68
N SER A 65 -10.93 -3.27 24.15
CA SER A 65 -11.60 -2.86 25.37
C SER A 65 -10.92 -3.57 26.54
N VAL A 66 -10.34 -2.81 27.45
CA VAL A 66 -9.81 -3.32 28.71
C VAL A 66 -10.90 -3.11 29.75
N GLU A 67 -11.26 -4.17 30.48
CA GLU A 67 -11.98 -4.04 31.76
C GLU A 67 -10.98 -3.79 32.90
#